data_AF-A0A7K3UJU9-F1
#
_entry.id   AF-A0A7K3UJU9-F1
#
_cell.length_a   1.000
_cell.length_b   1.000
_cell.length_c   1.000
_cell.angle_alpha   90.00
_cell.angle_beta   90.00
_cell.angle_gamma   90.00
#
_symmetry.space_group_name_H-M   'P 1'
#
loop_
_entity.id
_entity.type
_entity.pdbx_description
1 polymer ?
#
loop_
_entity_poly.entity_id
_entity_poly.type
_entity_poly.pdbx_seq_one_letter_code
_entity_poly.pdbx_strand_id
1 'polypeptide(L)'
;MRLWEPLIRSQTVVLERYTVPRLIRDLAFIDREKYLKWYEESVENPDKFWGKHGKRIDWFKHYTKVKNTSFTGKVSIKWFEDGQTNVSYNCIDRHLKTNGDQVA
;
A
#
# COMPACT_ATOMS: atom_id res chain seq x y z
N MET A 1 -35.56 40.49 29.19
CA MET A 1 -34.76 40.70 27.98
C MET A 1 -33.37 40.08 28.19
N ARG A 2 -33.24 38.76 28.03
CA ARG A 2 -32.00 38.02 28.30
C ARG A 2 -31.39 37.55 26.97
N LEU A 3 -30.31 38.23 26.58
CA LEU A 3 -29.04 37.70 26.07
C LEU A 3 -29.11 36.40 25.26
N TRP A 4 -29.16 36.51 23.93
CA TRP A 4 -28.90 35.41 22.99
C TRP A 4 -27.61 35.75 22.24
N GLU A 5 -26.46 35.51 22.87
CA GLU A 5 -25.18 35.47 22.15
C GLU A 5 -24.90 34.02 21.74
N PRO A 6 -24.45 33.77 20.49
CA PRO A 6 -24.10 32.42 20.08
C PRO A 6 -22.82 31.98 20.80
N LEU A 7 -22.92 30.90 21.58
CA LEU A 7 -21.81 30.09 22.08
C LEU A 7 -21.11 29.37 20.92
N ILE A 8 -20.51 30.11 19.99
CA ILE A 8 -19.53 29.53 19.06
C ILE A 8 -18.17 29.68 19.75
N ARG A 9 -17.91 28.76 20.69
CA ARG A 9 -16.54 28.52 21.13
C ARG A 9 -15.76 28.05 19.90
N SER A 10 -14.82 28.87 19.48
CA SER A 10 -13.71 28.51 18.59
C SER A 10 -12.93 27.34 19.22
N GLN A 11 -13.45 26.12 19.09
CA GLN A 11 -12.65 24.92 19.31
C GLN A 11 -11.84 24.70 18.04
N THR A 12 -10.63 25.25 18.03
CA THR A 12 -9.57 24.70 17.21
C THR A 12 -9.47 23.22 17.59
N VAL A 13 -9.87 22.33 16.70
CA VAL A 13 -9.67 20.89 16.88
C VAL A 13 -8.16 20.67 16.94
N VAL A 14 -7.63 20.49 18.14
CA VAL A 14 -6.23 20.08 18.32
C VAL A 14 -6.17 18.63 17.85
N LEU A 15 -5.59 18.41 16.67
CA LEU A 15 -5.29 17.06 16.19
C LEU A 15 -4.20 16.48 17.10
N GLU A 16 -4.60 15.74 18.13
CA GLU A 16 -3.67 15.04 19.01
C GLU A 16 -2.94 13.97 18.19
N ARG A 17 -1.62 14.09 18.09
CA ARG A 17 -0.76 13.14 17.37
C ARG A 17 -0.21 12.12 18.35
N TYR A 18 -0.59 10.86 18.19
CA TYR A 18 -0.02 9.75 18.96
C TYR A 18 1.29 9.26 18.34
N THR A 19 2.32 9.16 19.16
CA THR A 19 3.61 8.60 18.72
C THR A 19 3.54 7.09 18.65
N VAL A 20 4.31 6.49 17.73
CA VAL A 20 4.38 5.03 17.62
C VAL A 20 5.05 4.45 18.88
N PRO A 21 4.39 3.53 19.59
CA PRO A 21 4.95 2.86 20.76
C PRO A 21 6.29 2.18 20.44
N ARG A 22 7.21 2.16 21.40
CA ARG A 22 8.57 1.62 21.20
C ARG A 22 8.57 0.20 20.67
N LEU A 23 7.76 -0.69 21.25
CA LEU A 23 7.66 -2.09 20.81
C LEU A 23 7.30 -2.21 19.33
N ILE A 24 6.36 -1.38 18.84
CA ILE A 24 5.96 -1.38 17.43
C ILE A 24 7.07 -0.82 16.56
N ARG A 25 7.72 0.27 17.00
CA ARG A 25 8.81 0.91 16.27
C ARG A 25 9.97 -0.05 16.02
N ASP A 26 10.31 -0.86 17.02
CA ASP A 26 11.45 -1.77 16.97
C ASP A 26 11.16 -3.03 16.11
N LEU A 27 9.89 -3.43 15.99
CA LEU A 27 9.46 -4.61 15.23
C LEU A 27 8.97 -4.30 13.80
N ALA A 28 8.74 -3.02 13.47
CA ALA A 28 8.19 -2.64 12.18
C ALA A 28 9.21 -2.82 11.04
N PHE A 29 8.75 -3.37 9.90
CA PHE A 29 9.58 -3.53 8.70
C PHE A 29 9.91 -2.20 7.98
N ILE A 30 9.15 -1.14 8.30
CA ILE A 30 9.23 0.18 7.67
C ILE A 30 9.11 1.25 8.76
N ASP A 31 10.13 2.10 8.86
CA ASP A 31 10.12 3.31 9.67
C ASP A 31 9.70 4.54 8.84
N ARG A 32 9.72 5.71 9.48
CA ARG A 32 9.31 6.96 8.83
C ARG A 32 10.20 7.33 7.64
N GLU A 33 11.52 7.17 7.78
CA GLU A 33 12.46 7.56 6.74
C GLU A 33 12.31 6.66 5.51
N LYS A 34 12.25 5.35 5.74
CA LYS A 34 12.02 4.36 4.71
C LYS A 34 10.67 4.53 4.02
N TYR A 35 9.62 4.85 4.79
CA TYR A 35 8.31 5.19 4.23
C TYR A 35 8.40 6.36 3.25
N LEU A 36 8.99 7.49 3.68
CA LEU A 36 9.08 8.68 2.85
C LEU A 36 9.84 8.41 1.55
N LYS A 37 10.99 7.74 1.67
CA LYS A 37 11.80 7.35 0.51
C LYS A 37 11.08 6.41 -0.45
N TRP A 38 10.43 5.36 0.08
CA TRP A 38 9.71 4.40 -0.76
C TRP A 38 8.47 5.01 -1.39
N TYR A 39 7.79 5.90 -0.68
CA TYR A 39 6.66 6.64 -1.21
C TYR A 39 7.08 7.50 -2.40
N GLU A 40 8.12 8.32 -2.23
CA GLU A 40 8.71 9.12 -3.31
C GLU A 40 9.07 8.24 -4.52
N GLU A 41 9.84 7.16 -4.32
CA GLU A 41 10.21 6.25 -5.42
C GLU A 41 8.98 5.61 -6.10
N SER A 42 7.94 5.25 -5.34
CA SER A 42 6.72 4.63 -5.86
C SER A 42 5.89 5.55 -6.76
N VAL A 43 5.98 6.86 -6.54
CA VAL A 43 5.24 7.89 -7.28
C VAL A 43 6.07 8.40 -8.45
N GLU A 44 7.34 8.70 -8.23
CA GLU A 44 8.22 9.27 -9.26
C GLU A 44 8.71 8.23 -10.26
N ASN A 45 8.98 7.00 -9.81
CA ASN A 45 9.52 5.92 -10.63
C ASN A 45 8.67 4.64 -10.51
N PRO A 46 7.38 4.69 -10.86
CA PRO A 46 6.42 3.61 -10.57
C PRO A 46 6.78 2.30 -11.26
N ASP A 47 7.25 2.31 -12.51
CA ASP A 47 7.62 1.07 -13.21
C ASP A 47 8.81 0.36 -12.54
N LYS A 48 9.79 1.12 -12.04
CA LYS A 48 10.94 0.56 -11.32
C LYS A 48 10.52 0.03 -9.96
N PHE A 49 9.80 0.83 -9.18
CA PHE A 49 9.38 0.47 -7.83
C PHE A 49 8.42 -0.73 -7.87
N TRP A 50 7.31 -0.62 -8.60
CA TRP A 50 6.31 -1.68 -8.70
C TRP A 50 6.82 -2.87 -9.52
N GLY A 51 7.75 -2.67 -10.46
CA GLY A 51 8.43 -3.77 -11.16
C GLY A 51 9.27 -4.64 -10.24
N LYS A 52 9.90 -4.04 -9.21
CA LYS A 52 10.57 -4.78 -8.13
C LYS A 52 9.55 -5.43 -7.19
N HIS A 53 8.55 -4.69 -6.74
CA HIS A 53 7.60 -5.15 -5.72
C HIS A 53 6.58 -6.17 -6.24
N GLY A 54 6.26 -6.18 -7.53
CA GLY A 54 5.38 -7.17 -8.17
C GLY A 54 5.97 -8.58 -8.18
N LYS A 55 7.29 -8.74 -7.97
CA LYS A 55 7.97 -10.04 -7.84
C LYS A 55 7.74 -10.74 -6.49
N ARG A 56 6.93 -10.16 -5.60
CA ARG A 56 6.56 -10.76 -4.30
C ARG A 56 5.51 -11.88 -4.43
N ILE A 57 4.82 -11.91 -5.56
CA ILE A 57 3.90 -12.99 -5.92
C ILE A 57 4.52 -13.82 -7.02
N ASP A 58 4.09 -15.08 -7.10
CA ASP A 58 4.52 -16.00 -8.13
C ASP A 58 3.73 -15.76 -9.42
N TRP A 59 4.46 -15.76 -10.52
CA TRP A 59 3.95 -15.57 -11.87
C TRP A 59 4.25 -16.81 -12.70
N PHE A 60 3.22 -17.37 -13.35
CA PHE A 60 3.41 -18.42 -14.35
C PHE A 60 4.02 -17.85 -15.63
N LYS A 61 3.60 -16.63 -15.99
CA LYS A 61 4.24 -15.81 -17.02
C LYS A 61 4.60 -14.47 -16.42
N HIS A 62 5.89 -14.15 -16.39
CA HIS A 62 6.37 -12.87 -15.91
C HIS A 62 5.86 -11.73 -16.81
N TYR A 63 5.43 -10.65 -16.18
CA TYR A 63 5.07 -9.41 -16.87
C TYR A 63 6.33 -8.73 -17.44
N THR A 64 6.19 -8.04 -18.56
CA THR A 64 7.21 -7.12 -19.08
C THR A 64 6.79 -5.67 -18.92
N LYS A 65 5.48 -5.40 -18.80
CA LYS A 65 4.96 -4.04 -18.63
C LYS A 65 4.31 -3.85 -17.27
N VAL A 66 4.88 -2.96 -16.46
CA VAL A 66 4.44 -2.75 -15.07
C VAL A 66 3.20 -1.85 -15.02
N LYS A 67 3.27 -0.63 -15.56
CA LYS A 67 2.17 0.35 -15.50
C LYS A 67 1.76 0.82 -16.90
N ASN A 68 0.47 0.82 -17.17
CA ASN A 68 -0.13 1.41 -18.38
C ASN A 68 -1.46 2.07 -18.00
N THR A 69 -1.39 3.28 -17.45
CA THR A 69 -2.54 3.92 -16.82
C THR A 69 -2.74 5.34 -17.34
N SER A 70 -3.97 5.65 -17.74
CA SER A 70 -4.46 7.02 -17.89
C SER A 70 -5.54 7.28 -16.83
N PHE A 71 -5.78 8.56 -16.50
CA PHE A 71 -6.97 9.02 -15.78
C PHE A 71 -7.81 10.01 -16.62
N THR A 72 -7.46 10.18 -17.90
CA THR A 72 -8.08 11.16 -18.81
C THR A 72 -8.71 10.48 -20.03
N GLY A 73 -9.69 11.14 -20.66
CA GLY A 73 -10.32 10.70 -21.91
C GLY A 73 -11.09 9.37 -21.78
N LYS A 74 -11.07 8.52 -22.80
CA LYS A 74 -11.53 7.12 -22.68
C LYS A 74 -10.48 6.33 -21.87
N VAL A 75 -10.56 6.50 -20.54
CA VAL A 75 -9.59 6.05 -19.53
C VAL A 75 -9.33 4.54 -19.62
N SER A 76 -8.06 4.14 -19.67
CA SER A 76 -7.65 2.73 -19.53
C SER A 76 -6.52 2.63 -18.51
N ILE A 77 -6.69 1.74 -17.53
CA ILE A 77 -5.76 1.50 -16.42
C ILE A 77 -5.46 0.01 -16.42
N LYS A 78 -4.21 -0.34 -16.67
CA LYS A 78 -3.72 -1.71 -16.69
C LYS A 78 -2.41 -1.77 -15.93
N TRP A 79 -2.26 -2.82 -15.14
CA TRP A 79 -1.05 -3.12 -14.38
C TRP A 79 -0.64 -4.55 -14.70
N PHE A 80 0.65 -4.77 -14.97
CA PHE A 80 1.19 -6.09 -15.27
C PHE A 80 0.43 -6.79 -16.42
N GLU A 81 0.05 -6.01 -17.44
CA GLU A 81 -1.02 -6.35 -18.40
C GLU A 81 -0.74 -7.61 -19.24
N ASP A 82 0.52 -8.01 -19.30
CA ASP A 82 1.00 -9.17 -20.06
C ASP A 82 1.46 -10.33 -19.18
N GLY A 83 1.34 -10.20 -17.85
CA GLY A 83 1.66 -11.24 -16.86
C GLY A 83 0.49 -12.18 -16.61
N GLN A 84 0.81 -13.41 -16.20
CA GLN A 84 -0.17 -14.42 -15.81
C GLN A 84 0.17 -14.99 -14.44
N THR A 85 -0.81 -14.95 -13.55
CA THR A 85 -0.72 -15.49 -12.19
C THR A 85 -2.05 -16.15 -11.81
N ASN A 86 -2.07 -16.91 -10.71
CA ASN A 86 -3.27 -17.45 -10.10
C ASN A 86 -3.29 -17.05 -8.62
N VAL A 87 -4.44 -16.53 -8.18
CA VAL A 87 -4.62 -16.05 -6.81
C VAL A 87 -4.60 -17.21 -5.80
N SER A 88 -5.27 -18.32 -6.08
CA SER A 88 -5.28 -19.51 -5.22
C SER A 88 -3.87 -20.06 -5.04
N TYR A 89 -3.10 -20.16 -6.13
CA TYR A 89 -1.71 -20.61 -6.05
C TYR A 89 -0.86 -19.75 -5.11
N ASN A 90 -1.02 -18.43 -5.19
CA ASN A 90 -0.27 -17.49 -4.34
C ASN A 90 -0.74 -17.45 -2.89
N CYS A 91 -2.00 -17.82 -2.61
CA CYS A 91 -2.56 -17.79 -1.27
C CYS A 91 -2.47 -19.13 -0.56
N ILE A 92 -2.40 -20.25 -1.30
CA ILE A 92 -2.49 -21.60 -0.76
C ILE A 92 -1.33 -22.44 -1.25
N ASP A 93 -1.31 -22.78 -2.54
CA ASP A 93 -0.47 -23.85 -3.09
C ASP A 93 1.02 -23.64 -2.82
N ARG A 94 1.52 -22.40 -3.00
CA ARG A 94 2.95 -22.10 -2.74
C ARG A 94 3.34 -22.26 -1.27
N HIS A 95 2.38 -22.14 -0.34
CA HIS A 95 2.62 -22.22 1.10
C HIS A 95 2.56 -23.67 1.62
N LEU A 96 1.84 -24.57 0.94
CA LEU A 96 1.70 -25.97 1.35
C LEU A 96 3.05 -26.68 1.53
N LYS A 97 4.04 -26.34 0.70
CA LYS A 97 5.37 -26.95 0.73
C LYS A 97 6.11 -26.73 2.06
N THR A 98 5.96 -25.57 2.67
CA THR A 98 6.73 -25.20 3.88
C THR A 98 5.86 -25.09 5.12
N ASN A 99 4.58 -24.77 4.96
CA ASN A 99 3.66 -24.40 6.03
C ASN A 99 2.31 -25.14 5.93
N GLY A 100 2.28 -26.35 5.34
CA GLY A 100 1.03 -27.07 5.05
C GLY A 100 0.16 -27.39 6.26
N ASP A 101 0.78 -27.61 7.44
CA ASP A 101 0.07 -27.88 8.70
C ASP A 101 -0.20 -26.61 9.52
N GLN A 102 0.26 -25.45 9.05
CA GLN A 102 0.00 -24.18 9.71
C GLN A 102 -1.44 -23.76 9.43
N VAL A 103 -2.17 -23.34 10.47
CA VAL A 103 -3.48 -22.69 10.29
C VAL A 103 -3.31 -21.48 9.36
N ALA A 104 -4.06 -21.48 8.26
CA ALA A 104 -4.05 -20.43 7.25
C ALA A 104 -4.63 -19.11 7.74
#